data_AF-A0A952WZJ9-F1
#
_entry.id   AF-A0A952WZJ9-F1
#
_cell.length_a   1.000
_cell.length_b   1.000
_cell.length_c   1.000
_cell.angle_alpha   90.00
_cell.angle_beta   90.00
_cell.angle_gamma   90.00
#
_symmetry.space_group_name_H-M   'P 1'
#
loop_
_entity.id
_entity.type
_entity.pdbx_description
1 polymer ?
#
loop_
_entity_poly.entity_id
_entity_poly.type
_entity_poly.pdbx_seq_one_letter_code
_entity_poly.pdbx_strand_id
1 'polypeptide(L)'
;MSSLPSPASPSRAVRRAALALAFAVATGAFVGSHPLSLMFWDPGRSRHWRELYVPDERPRQFAKIAGMIPPTARVASTDFVHPRYTHFERSYDYSDYPRRVAGYEDRVPDDTDYIVIDTRHPYSRIRSPDQVRELQREPYAWELLPDVTDGHFIVLKRR
;
A
#
# COMPACT_ATOMS: atom_id res chain seq x y z
N MET A 1 59.23 -32.98 -13.69
CA MET A 1 57.80 -32.60 -13.60
C MET A 1 57.61 -31.86 -12.29
N SER A 2 57.44 -30.54 -12.33
CA SER A 2 57.22 -29.73 -11.12
C SER A 2 55.76 -29.86 -10.71
N SER A 3 55.49 -30.43 -9.54
CA SER A 3 54.15 -30.54 -8.98
C SER A 3 53.66 -29.15 -8.57
N LEU A 4 52.57 -28.70 -9.20
CA LEU A 4 51.90 -27.46 -8.79
C LEU A 4 51.44 -27.58 -7.32
N PRO A 5 51.59 -26.53 -6.50
CA PRO A 5 51.10 -26.56 -5.13
C PRO A 5 49.58 -26.71 -5.10
N SER A 6 49.09 -27.61 -4.24
CA SER A 6 47.65 -27.72 -3.97
C SER A 6 47.09 -26.43 -3.39
N PRO A 7 45.91 -25.97 -3.84
CA PRO A 7 45.30 -24.76 -3.30
C PRO A 7 45.02 -24.91 -1.81
N ALA A 8 45.36 -23.87 -1.04
CA ALA A 8 45.08 -23.82 0.38
C ALA A 8 43.56 -23.94 0.63
N SER A 9 43.18 -24.75 1.62
CA SER A 9 41.76 -24.89 1.99
C SER A 9 41.19 -23.56 2.50
N PRO A 10 39.98 -23.17 2.08
CA PRO A 10 39.38 -21.91 2.49
C PRO A 10 39.17 -21.86 4.01
N SER A 11 39.35 -20.67 4.59
CA SER A 11 39.15 -20.45 6.01
C SER A 11 37.69 -20.70 6.43
N ARG A 12 37.44 -20.91 7.73
CA ARG A 12 36.07 -21.05 8.25
C ARG A 12 35.19 -19.83 7.94
N ALA A 13 35.77 -18.63 7.95
CA ALA A 13 35.06 -17.41 7.60
C ALA A 13 34.61 -17.41 6.13
N VAL A 14 35.49 -17.79 5.21
CA VAL A 14 35.18 -17.90 3.77
C VAL A 14 34.06 -18.92 3.53
N ARG A 15 34.11 -20.09 4.19
CA ARG A 15 33.05 -21.10 4.07
C ARG A 15 31.70 -20.62 4.61
N ARG A 16 31.68 -19.89 5.73
CA ARG A 16 30.44 -19.31 6.28
C ARG A 16 29.87 -18.23 5.37
N ALA A 17 30.72 -17.35 4.83
CA ALA A 17 30.30 -16.34 3.87
C ALA A 17 29.73 -16.97 2.59
N ALA A 18 30.39 -18.01 2.06
CA ALA A 18 29.91 -18.76 0.91
C ALA A 18 28.55 -19.42 1.17
N LEU A 19 28.36 -20.00 2.36
CA LEU A 19 27.07 -20.59 2.75
C LEU A 19 25.96 -19.54 2.87
N ALA A 20 26.25 -18.40 3.53
CA ALA A 20 25.30 -17.29 3.62
C ALA A 20 24.92 -16.74 2.24
N LEU A 21 25.90 -16.61 1.34
CA LEU A 21 25.65 -16.22 -0.05
C LEU A 21 24.81 -17.26 -0.79
N ALA A 22 25.11 -18.55 -0.61
CA ALA A 22 24.32 -19.63 -1.21
C ALA A 22 22.86 -19.60 -0.74
N PHE A 23 22.62 -19.37 0.56
CA PHE A 23 21.26 -19.18 1.08
C PHE A 23 20.59 -17.93 0.50
N ALA A 24 21.29 -16.80 0.43
CA ALA A 24 20.73 -15.58 -0.16
C ALA A 24 20.35 -15.77 -1.64
N VAL A 25 21.21 -16.42 -2.42
CA VAL A 25 20.96 -16.75 -3.83
C VAL A 25 19.77 -17.71 -3.96
N ALA A 26 19.73 -18.77 -3.14
CA ALA A 26 18.61 -19.71 -3.13
C ALA A 26 17.29 -18.99 -2.76
N THR A 27 17.28 -18.16 -1.73
CA THR A 27 16.10 -17.37 -1.37
C THR A 27 15.68 -16.43 -2.51
N GLY A 28 16.60 -15.68 -3.13
CA GLY A 28 16.28 -14.81 -4.27
C GLY A 28 15.73 -15.59 -5.48
N ALA A 29 16.34 -16.74 -5.79
CA ALA A 29 15.93 -17.59 -6.91
C ALA A 29 14.55 -18.23 -6.72
N PHE A 30 14.13 -18.51 -5.48
CA PHE A 30 12.83 -19.16 -5.24
C PHE A 30 11.72 -18.17 -4.89
N VAL A 31 11.98 -17.16 -4.07
CA VAL A 31 10.93 -16.29 -3.46
C VAL A 31 11.06 -14.81 -3.78
N GLY A 32 11.98 -14.38 -4.65
CA GLY A 32 12.09 -12.99 -5.08
C GLY A 32 10.90 -12.47 -5.90
N SER A 33 10.76 -11.14 -5.95
CA SER A 33 9.79 -10.42 -6.79
C SER A 33 10.44 -9.90 -8.09
N HIS A 34 11.46 -10.60 -8.60
CA HIS A 34 12.24 -10.20 -9.77
C HIS A 34 12.27 -11.33 -10.82
N PRO A 35 12.57 -11.04 -12.09
CA PRO A 35 12.54 -12.04 -13.18
C PRO A 35 13.42 -13.29 -12.97
N LEU A 36 14.46 -13.20 -12.14
CA LEU A 36 15.33 -14.35 -11.80
C LEU A 36 14.72 -15.28 -10.73
N SER A 37 13.47 -15.05 -10.31
CA SER A 37 12.81 -15.84 -9.27
C SER A 37 11.67 -16.69 -9.82
N LEU A 38 11.47 -17.89 -9.28
CA LEU A 38 10.33 -18.75 -9.64
C LEU A 38 8.98 -18.12 -9.28
N MET A 39 8.86 -17.49 -8.10
CA MET A 39 7.60 -16.85 -7.67
C MET A 39 7.15 -15.71 -8.58
N PHE A 40 8.06 -15.08 -9.31
CA PHE A 40 7.74 -14.01 -10.27
C PHE A 40 6.92 -14.52 -11.47
N TRP A 41 7.13 -15.78 -11.86
CA TRP A 41 6.51 -16.38 -13.03
C TRP A 41 5.30 -17.28 -12.69
N ASP A 42 5.12 -17.64 -11.43
CA ASP A 42 4.03 -18.53 -10.97
C ASP A 42 2.70 -17.76 -10.87
N PRO A 43 1.68 -18.05 -11.72
CA PRO A 43 0.39 -17.35 -11.71
C PRO A 43 -0.50 -17.63 -10.49
N GLY A 44 -0.18 -18.63 -9.67
CA GLY A 44 -0.93 -18.93 -8.45
C GLY A 44 -0.45 -18.16 -7.21
N ARG A 45 0.47 -17.20 -7.36
CA ARG A 45 1.16 -16.55 -6.23
C ARG A 45 1.06 -15.03 -6.30
N SER A 46 1.01 -14.40 -5.14
CA SER A 46 0.92 -12.94 -4.97
C SER A 46 2.10 -12.14 -5.52
N ARG A 47 3.18 -12.81 -5.93
CA ARG A 47 4.38 -12.21 -6.51
C ARG A 47 4.47 -12.41 -8.02
N HIS A 48 3.43 -12.98 -8.63
CA HIS A 48 3.33 -13.09 -10.07
C HIS A 48 3.46 -11.71 -10.71
N TRP A 49 4.27 -11.59 -11.76
CA TRP A 49 4.56 -10.31 -12.36
C TRP A 49 3.31 -9.53 -12.79
N ARG A 50 2.24 -10.19 -13.26
CA ARG A 50 1.00 -9.47 -13.59
C ARG A 50 0.35 -8.84 -12.36
N GLU A 51 0.38 -9.51 -11.21
CA GLU A 51 -0.16 -8.93 -9.97
C GLU A 51 0.69 -7.74 -9.46
N LEU A 52 1.98 -7.71 -9.80
CA LEU A 52 2.90 -6.64 -9.40
C LEU A 52 2.90 -5.44 -10.38
N TYR A 53 2.81 -5.70 -11.69
CA TYR A 53 3.08 -4.71 -12.73
C TYR A 53 1.88 -4.38 -13.62
N VAL A 54 0.85 -5.22 -13.66
CA VAL A 54 -0.37 -4.92 -14.43
C VAL A 54 -1.37 -4.25 -13.49
N PRO A 55 -1.77 -2.99 -13.77
CA PRO A 55 -2.82 -2.34 -13.01
C PRO A 55 -4.09 -3.18 -13.02
N ASP A 56 -4.59 -3.47 -11.84
CA ASP A 56 -5.88 -4.12 -11.64
C ASP A 56 -7.02 -3.10 -11.78
N GLU A 57 -8.22 -3.50 -11.39
CA GLU A 57 -9.40 -2.64 -11.50
C GLU A 57 -9.35 -1.45 -10.52
N ARG A 58 -8.64 -1.59 -9.39
CA ARG A 58 -8.58 -0.56 -8.33
C ARG A 58 -8.08 0.82 -8.82
N PRO A 59 -6.97 0.96 -9.56
CA PRO A 59 -6.57 2.23 -10.19
C PRO A 59 -7.59 2.80 -11.18
N ARG A 60 -8.30 1.96 -11.93
CA ARG A 60 -9.33 2.39 -12.89
C ARG A 60 -10.54 2.97 -12.16
N GLN A 61 -10.94 2.32 -11.08
CA GLN A 61 -12.02 2.77 -10.21
C GLN A 61 -11.64 4.08 -9.50
N PHE A 62 -10.38 4.25 -9.11
CA PHE A 62 -9.89 5.50 -8.54
C PHE A 62 -10.02 6.68 -9.52
N ALA A 63 -9.74 6.46 -10.82
CA ALA A 63 -9.84 7.52 -11.82
C ALA A 63 -11.27 8.12 -11.91
N LYS A 64 -12.31 7.34 -11.57
CA LYS A 64 -13.69 7.81 -11.53
C LYS A 64 -13.92 8.88 -10.45
N ILE A 65 -13.22 8.78 -9.31
CA ILE A 65 -13.37 9.71 -8.18
C ILE A 65 -12.30 10.80 -8.12
N ALA A 66 -11.18 10.62 -8.81
CA ALA A 66 -10.04 11.54 -8.77
C ALA A 66 -10.41 12.99 -9.14
N GLY A 67 -11.34 13.17 -10.09
CA GLY A 67 -11.79 14.48 -10.55
C GLY A 67 -12.92 15.10 -9.71
N MET A 68 -13.50 14.36 -8.76
CA MET A 68 -14.61 14.85 -7.93
C MET A 68 -14.12 15.77 -6.80
N ILE A 69 -12.86 15.60 -6.39
CA ILE A 69 -12.27 16.33 -5.27
C ILE A 69 -11.42 17.46 -5.85
N PRO A 70 -11.72 18.73 -5.53
CA PRO A 70 -10.96 19.85 -6.08
C PRO A 70 -9.54 19.88 -5.47
N PRO A 71 -8.51 20.32 -6.22
CA PRO A 71 -7.14 20.44 -5.70
C PRO A 71 -7.00 21.37 -4.49
N THR A 72 -7.94 22.30 -4.29
CA THR A 72 -8.01 23.19 -3.13
C THR A 72 -8.60 22.52 -1.88
N ALA A 73 -8.92 21.23 -1.92
CA ALA A 73 -9.46 20.52 -0.76
C ALA A 73 -8.36 20.00 0.16
N ARG A 74 -8.71 19.86 1.45
CA ARG A 74 -7.94 19.12 2.45
C ARG A 74 -8.51 17.72 2.56
N VAL A 75 -7.72 16.71 2.20
CA VAL A 75 -8.20 15.35 1.98
C VAL A 75 -7.53 14.39 2.96
N ALA A 76 -8.32 13.68 3.75
CA ALA A 76 -7.85 12.50 4.49
C ALA A 76 -8.05 11.24 3.64
N SER A 77 -7.06 10.36 3.58
CA SER A 77 -7.20 9.15 2.77
C SER A 77 -6.31 7.99 3.19
N THR A 78 -6.70 6.78 2.84
CA THR A 78 -5.90 5.55 3.11
C THR A 78 -4.71 5.41 2.16
N ASP A 79 -3.70 4.62 2.54
CA ASP A 79 -2.39 4.46 1.89
C ASP A 79 -2.37 4.37 0.36
N PHE A 80 -3.28 3.62 -0.27
CA PHE A 80 -3.31 3.54 -1.73
C PHE A 80 -3.66 4.89 -2.37
N VAL A 81 -4.57 5.63 -1.74
CA VAL A 81 -5.09 6.90 -2.22
C VAL A 81 -4.17 8.06 -1.82
N HIS A 82 -3.60 8.01 -0.63
CA HIS A 82 -2.84 9.12 -0.04
C HIS A 82 -1.78 9.73 -0.97
N PRO A 83 -0.87 8.97 -1.62
CA PRO A 83 0.11 9.52 -2.55
C PRO A 83 -0.50 10.33 -3.71
N ARG A 84 -1.73 10.01 -4.12
CA ARG A 84 -2.42 10.64 -5.26
C ARG A 84 -3.01 12.01 -4.90
N TYR A 85 -3.19 12.34 -3.63
CA TYR A 85 -3.69 13.64 -3.18
C TYR A 85 -2.62 14.49 -2.46
N THR A 86 -1.35 14.07 -2.48
CA THR A 86 -0.23 14.82 -1.87
C THR A 86 -0.04 16.24 -2.42
N HIS A 87 -0.54 16.53 -3.62
CA HIS A 87 -0.44 17.84 -4.27
C HIS A 87 -1.66 18.74 -4.04
N PHE A 88 -2.64 18.27 -3.26
CA PHE A 88 -3.80 19.07 -2.86
C PHE A 88 -3.41 20.04 -1.73
N GLU A 89 -4.30 20.97 -1.37
CA GLU A 89 -4.03 21.95 -0.30
C GLU A 89 -3.51 21.29 0.97
N ARG A 90 -4.11 20.14 1.34
CA ARG A 90 -3.57 19.29 2.40
C ARG A 90 -3.92 17.83 2.17
N SER A 91 -2.99 16.94 2.48
CA SER A 91 -3.23 15.51 2.46
C SER A 91 -2.94 14.93 3.84
N TYR A 92 -3.95 14.32 4.43
CA TYR A 92 -3.86 13.56 5.67
C TYR A 92 -3.98 12.08 5.35
N ASP A 93 -3.37 11.27 6.20
CA ASP A 93 -3.54 9.84 6.12
C ASP A 93 -4.60 9.40 7.15
N TYR A 94 -5.52 8.56 6.70
CA TYR A 94 -6.72 8.12 7.41
C TYR A 94 -6.53 6.73 8.04
N SER A 95 -5.39 6.07 7.83
CA SER A 95 -5.09 4.80 8.49
C SER A 95 -4.88 4.97 10.01
N ASP A 96 -5.03 3.85 10.75
CA ASP A 96 -5.02 3.72 12.23
C ASP A 96 -3.72 4.17 12.95
N TYR A 97 -2.84 4.92 12.32
CA TYR A 97 -1.65 5.46 12.98
C TYR A 97 -2.02 6.65 13.86
N PRO A 98 -1.66 6.65 15.17
CA PRO A 98 -1.84 7.83 16.03
C PRO A 98 -1.06 9.02 15.48
N ARG A 99 -1.69 10.19 15.34
CA ARG A 99 -1.05 11.36 14.69
C ARG A 99 -1.04 12.62 15.52
N ARG A 100 0.12 13.27 15.55
CA ARG A 100 0.28 14.61 16.13
C ARG A 100 -0.66 15.66 15.53
N VAL A 101 -0.94 15.59 14.22
CA VAL A 101 -1.81 16.55 13.52
C VAL A 101 -3.28 16.48 13.95
N ALA A 102 -3.69 15.37 14.55
CA ALA A 102 -5.00 15.17 15.15
C ALA A 102 -4.92 15.05 16.69
N GLY A 103 -3.88 15.62 17.32
CA GLY A 103 -3.73 15.58 18.78
C GLY A 103 -3.46 14.18 19.36
N TYR A 104 -3.00 13.23 18.54
CA TYR A 104 -2.89 11.79 18.84
C TYR A 104 -4.22 11.10 19.10
N GLU A 105 -5.32 11.73 18.70
CA GLU A 105 -6.64 11.13 18.75
C GLU A 105 -6.91 10.36 17.46
N ASP A 106 -7.75 9.34 17.59
CA ASP A 106 -8.29 8.60 16.46
C ASP A 106 -9.43 9.43 15.83
N ARG A 107 -9.06 10.50 15.12
CA ARG A 107 -9.94 11.36 14.31
C ARG A 107 -9.21 11.98 13.12
N VAL A 108 -9.97 12.40 12.11
CA VAL A 108 -9.45 13.32 11.09
C VAL A 108 -9.33 14.74 11.66
N PRO A 109 -8.39 15.56 11.17
CA PRO A 109 -8.34 16.98 11.51
C PRO A 109 -9.66 17.70 11.19
N ASP A 110 -10.04 18.67 12.02
CA ASP A 110 -11.31 19.39 11.91
C ASP A 110 -11.43 20.24 10.62
N ASP A 111 -10.31 20.54 9.96
CA ASP A 111 -10.25 21.26 8.68
C ASP A 111 -10.35 20.34 7.45
N THR A 112 -10.61 19.05 7.64
CA THR A 112 -10.72 18.06 6.54
C THR A 112 -12.01 18.26 5.75
N ASP A 113 -11.89 18.45 4.44
CA ASP A 113 -13.01 18.65 3.52
C ASP A 113 -13.53 17.32 2.94
N TYR A 114 -12.63 16.35 2.70
CA TYR A 114 -12.97 15.06 2.12
C TYR A 114 -12.25 13.90 2.82
N ILE A 115 -12.91 12.75 2.88
CA ILE A 115 -12.30 11.48 3.31
C ILE A 115 -12.45 10.46 2.17
N VAL A 116 -11.35 9.79 1.80
CA VAL A 116 -11.34 8.74 0.76
C VAL A 116 -10.72 7.45 1.27
N ILE A 117 -11.53 6.40 1.36
CA ILE A 117 -11.15 5.13 1.97
C ILE A 117 -11.10 4.03 0.89
N ASP A 118 -9.95 3.39 0.74
CA ASP A 118 -9.78 2.16 -0.07
C ASP A 118 -10.33 0.95 0.71
N THR A 119 -11.39 0.34 0.18
CA THR A 119 -12.03 -0.84 0.78
C THR A 119 -11.39 -2.16 0.33
N ARG A 120 -10.47 -2.13 -0.64
CA ARG A 120 -9.87 -3.32 -1.26
C ARG A 120 -8.50 -3.66 -0.68
N HIS A 121 -7.81 -2.71 -0.05
CA HIS A 121 -6.49 -2.96 0.52
C HIS A 121 -6.52 -4.14 1.52
N PRO A 122 -5.54 -5.08 1.51
CA PRO A 122 -5.53 -6.23 2.41
C PRO A 122 -5.60 -5.87 3.90
N TYR A 123 -5.02 -4.73 4.28
CA TYR A 123 -5.02 -4.23 5.66
C TYR A 123 -6.15 -3.26 5.98
N SER A 124 -7.04 -2.96 5.01
CA SER A 124 -8.19 -2.10 5.26
C SER A 124 -9.19 -2.81 6.18
N ARG A 125 -9.53 -2.15 7.29
CA ARG A 125 -10.54 -2.61 8.25
C ARG A 125 -11.96 -2.13 7.89
N ILE A 126 -12.05 -1.10 7.04
CA ILE A 126 -13.31 -0.50 6.60
C ILE A 126 -13.62 -1.00 5.19
N ARG A 127 -14.72 -1.74 5.06
CA ARG A 127 -15.19 -2.36 3.81
C ARG A 127 -16.51 -1.79 3.32
N SER A 128 -17.26 -1.11 4.20
CA SER A 128 -18.57 -0.55 3.88
C SER A 128 -18.82 0.76 4.65
N PRO A 129 -19.72 1.64 4.14
CA PRO A 129 -19.97 2.95 4.76
C PRO A 129 -20.45 2.89 6.21
N ASP A 130 -21.21 1.86 6.58
CA ASP A 130 -21.70 1.64 7.95
C ASP A 130 -20.55 1.40 8.96
N GLN A 131 -19.34 1.08 8.50
CA GLN A 131 -18.15 0.90 9.33
C GLN A 131 -17.34 2.19 9.51
N VAL A 132 -17.71 3.27 8.82
CA VAL A 132 -16.98 4.55 8.87
C VAL A 132 -17.37 5.31 10.14
N ARG A 133 -16.38 5.59 11.00
CA ARG A 133 -16.59 6.28 12.28
C ARG A 133 -17.32 7.60 12.12
N GLU A 134 -16.93 8.42 11.13
CA GLU A 134 -17.51 9.74 10.89
C GLU A 134 -19.01 9.66 10.58
N LEU A 135 -19.44 8.64 9.83
CA LEU A 135 -20.87 8.43 9.55
C LEU A 135 -21.62 7.90 10.79
N GLN A 136 -20.96 7.18 11.69
CA GLN A 136 -21.57 6.68 12.92
C GLN A 136 -21.68 7.76 14.00
N ARG A 137 -20.62 8.54 14.21
CA ARG A 137 -20.50 9.49 15.33
C ARG A 137 -20.91 10.90 14.97
N GLU A 138 -20.67 11.31 13.71
CA GLU A 138 -20.88 12.68 13.23
C GLU A 138 -21.70 12.69 11.91
N PRO A 139 -22.84 11.98 11.81
CA PRO A 139 -23.60 11.86 10.55
C PRO A 139 -24.09 13.20 9.98
N TYR A 140 -24.19 14.22 10.82
CA TYR A 140 -24.60 15.57 10.41
C TYR A 140 -23.45 16.43 9.89
N ALA A 141 -22.19 16.05 10.15
CA ALA A 141 -21.02 16.77 9.65
C ALA A 141 -20.54 16.24 8.28
N TRP A 142 -20.94 15.02 7.94
CA TRP A 142 -20.45 14.31 6.77
C TRP A 142 -21.59 13.88 5.85
N GLU A 143 -21.33 13.95 4.56
CA GLU A 143 -22.17 13.44 3.49
C GLU A 143 -21.44 12.29 2.81
N LEU A 144 -22.07 11.10 2.76
CA LEU A 144 -21.59 10.00 1.93
C LEU A 144 -21.93 10.30 0.47
N LEU A 145 -20.92 10.43 -0.38
CA LEU A 145 -21.14 10.63 -1.81
C LEU A 145 -21.59 9.32 -2.49
N PRO A 146 -22.35 9.39 -3.60
CA PRO A 146 -22.75 8.20 -4.35
C PRO A 146 -21.55 7.35 -4.77
N ASP A 147 -21.66 6.04 -4.61
CA ASP A 147 -20.64 5.12 -5.06
C ASP A 147 -20.71 4.93 -6.58
N VAL A 148 -19.67 5.38 -7.27
CA VAL A 148 -19.46 5.16 -8.72
C VAL A 148 -18.35 4.13 -9.00
N THR A 149 -17.82 3.52 -7.95
CA THR A 149 -16.57 2.75 -7.94
C THR A 149 -16.77 1.25 -7.72
N ASP A 150 -18.01 0.77 -7.78
CA ASP A 150 -18.35 -0.64 -7.56
C ASP A 150 -17.81 -1.15 -6.19
N GLY A 151 -17.98 -0.31 -5.16
CA GLY A 151 -17.57 -0.56 -3.79
C GLY A 151 -16.07 -0.48 -3.54
N HIS A 152 -15.25 0.02 -4.47
CA HIS A 152 -13.78 0.11 -4.26
C HIS A 152 -13.37 1.25 -3.33
N PHE A 153 -14.10 2.35 -3.37
CA PHE A 153 -13.80 3.53 -2.58
C PHE A 153 -15.06 4.05 -1.90
N ILE A 154 -14.91 4.42 -0.64
CA ILE A 154 -15.91 5.19 0.09
C ILE A 154 -15.42 6.64 0.11
N VAL A 155 -16.27 7.57 -0.32
CA VAL A 155 -15.96 8.99 -0.37
C VAL A 155 -16.94 9.77 0.50
N LEU A 156 -16.41 10.46 1.51
CA LEU A 156 -17.18 11.39 2.33
C LEU A 156 -16.78 12.81 1.96
N LYS A 157 -17.76 13.70 1.98
CA LYS A 157 -17.60 15.14 1.86
C LYS A 157 -18.09 15.82 3.14
N ARG A 158 -17.36 16.83 3.60
CA ARG A 158 -17.79 17.70 4.70
C ARG A 158 -18.99 18.53 4.25
N ARG A 159 -20.03 18.60 5.08
CA ARG A 159 -21.21 19.44 4.81
C ARG A 159 -20.94 20.93 5.02
#